data_AF-A0A7S1EQB7-F1
#
_entry.id   AF-A0A7S1EQB7-F1
#
_cell.length_a   1.000
_cell.length_b   1.000
_cell.length_c   1.000
_cell.angle_alpha   90.00
_cell.angle_beta   90.00
_cell.angle_gamma   90.00
#
_symmetry.space_group_name_H-M   'P 1'
#
loop_
_entity.id
_entity.type
_entity.pdbx_description
1 polymer ?
#
loop_
_entity_poly.entity_id
_entity_poly.type
_entity_poly.pdbx_seq_one_letter_code
_entity_poly.pdbx_strand_id
1 'polypeptide(L)'
;METGKVPIILPIYHEGTEFVMPQDPDTNALESGVPKVGKSVYVIVGNPLFIDDLLMGFNKCLKQDMIDSNHPICMGLYQALCLRIGYAMRLLRAQLRIQLNQNETRNSMQNSQLFTDEVEAKYEDSNTTYHYAS
;
A
#
# COMPACT_ATOMS: atom_id res chain seq x y z
N MET A 1 13.28 -21.88 -25.91
CA MET A 1 13.25 -20.87 -24.83
C MET A 1 14.57 -20.97 -24.12
N GLU A 2 15.34 -19.88 -24.10
CA GLU A 2 16.54 -19.79 -23.27
C GLU A 2 16.24 -20.26 -21.84
N THR A 3 17.23 -20.83 -21.18
CA THR A 3 17.22 -21.14 -19.73
C THR A 3 17.15 -19.83 -18.93
N GLY A 4 16.05 -19.10 -19.08
CA GLY A 4 15.75 -17.88 -18.38
C GLY A 4 15.37 -18.21 -16.94
N LYS A 5 15.99 -17.52 -15.98
CA LYS A 5 15.61 -17.61 -14.57
C LYS A 5 14.12 -17.30 -14.44
N VAL A 6 13.41 -18.07 -13.62
CA VAL A 6 11.99 -17.79 -13.31
C VAL A 6 11.88 -16.37 -12.73
N PRO A 7 10.90 -15.57 -13.17
CA PRO A 7 10.69 -14.24 -12.60
C PRO A 7 10.36 -14.31 -11.10
N ILE A 8 10.87 -13.32 -10.37
CA ILE A 8 10.48 -13.04 -8.99
C ILE A 8 9.47 -11.90 -9.03
N ILE A 9 8.37 -12.01 -8.29
CA ILE A 9 7.35 -10.96 -8.22
C ILE A 9 7.64 -10.08 -7.01
N LEU A 10 7.80 -8.78 -7.21
CA LEU A 10 7.88 -7.80 -6.11
C LEU A 10 6.51 -7.11 -5.95
N PRO A 11 5.73 -7.40 -4.91
CA PRO A 11 4.43 -6.80 -4.73
C PRO A 11 4.57 -5.36 -4.23
N ILE A 12 3.85 -4.44 -4.87
CA ILE A 12 3.81 -3.02 -4.53
C ILE A 12 2.34 -2.62 -4.40
N TYR A 13 1.95 -2.11 -3.24
CA TYR A 13 0.60 -1.61 -3.00
C TYR A 13 0.64 -0.10 -2.80
N HIS A 14 -0.34 0.60 -3.38
CA HIS A 14 -0.50 2.03 -3.24
C HIS A 14 -1.96 2.40 -2.90
N GLU A 15 -2.13 3.45 -2.12
CA GLU A 15 -3.43 4.04 -1.75
C GLU A 15 -3.36 5.56 -1.98
N GLY A 16 -4.43 6.15 -2.53
CA GLY A 16 -4.53 7.58 -2.81
C GLY A 16 -4.18 8.01 -4.24
N THR A 17 -3.79 7.07 -5.10
CA THR A 17 -3.57 7.34 -6.54
C THR A 17 -4.83 7.80 -7.25
N GLU A 18 -6.00 7.34 -6.80
CA GLU A 18 -7.33 7.74 -7.26
C GLU A 18 -7.63 9.23 -6.99
N PHE A 19 -6.94 9.87 -6.04
CA PHE A 19 -7.08 11.30 -5.79
C PHE A 19 -6.16 12.14 -6.68
N VAL A 20 -5.02 11.56 -7.10
CA VAL A 20 -4.06 12.17 -8.02
C VAL A 20 -4.54 12.03 -9.46
N MET A 21 -4.97 10.84 -9.85
CA MET A 21 -5.51 10.49 -11.17
C MET A 21 -6.91 9.89 -11.01
N PRO A 22 -7.95 10.74 -10.93
CA PRO A 22 -9.32 10.29 -10.75
C PRO A 22 -9.79 9.40 -11.90
N GLN A 23 -10.52 8.35 -11.53
CA GLN A 23 -11.15 7.42 -12.45
C GLN A 23 -12.64 7.35 -12.10
N ASP A 24 -13.46 7.17 -13.12
CA ASP A 24 -14.88 6.90 -12.97
C ASP A 24 -15.06 5.61 -12.13
N PRO A 25 -15.87 5.63 -11.06
CA PRO A 25 -15.95 4.53 -10.11
C PRO A 25 -16.62 3.26 -10.69
N ASP A 26 -17.44 3.39 -11.74
CA ASP A 26 -18.17 2.27 -12.33
C ASP A 26 -17.39 1.62 -13.46
N THR A 27 -16.63 2.41 -14.23
CA THR A 27 -15.93 1.97 -15.45
C THR A 27 -14.42 1.89 -15.29
N ASN A 28 -13.85 2.48 -14.22
CA ASN A 28 -12.41 2.72 -14.04
C ASN A 28 -11.78 3.50 -15.20
N ALA A 29 -12.58 4.22 -16.00
CA ALA A 29 -12.08 5.08 -17.04
C ALA A 29 -11.41 6.31 -16.42
N LEU A 30 -10.25 6.70 -16.94
CA LEU A 30 -9.54 7.89 -16.48
C LEU A 30 -10.37 9.15 -16.80
N GLU A 31 -10.73 9.92 -15.79
CA GLU A 31 -11.49 11.17 -15.97
C GLU A 31 -10.62 12.29 -16.56
N SER A 32 -9.35 12.33 -16.17
CA SER A 32 -8.38 13.32 -16.61
C SER A 32 -6.98 12.75 -16.61
N GLY A 33 -6.24 12.98 -17.70
CA GLY A 33 -4.80 12.68 -17.78
C GLY A 33 -3.91 13.67 -17.03
N VAL A 34 -4.47 14.75 -16.48
CA VAL A 34 -3.72 15.76 -15.73
C VAL A 34 -3.77 15.43 -14.23
N PRO A 35 -2.61 15.14 -13.59
CA PRO A 35 -2.57 14.83 -12.17
C PRO A 35 -3.03 16.00 -11.30
N LYS A 36 -3.87 15.72 -10.31
CA LYS A 36 -4.20 16.67 -9.25
C LYS A 36 -3.02 16.79 -8.28
N VAL A 37 -2.64 18.02 -7.98
CA VAL A 37 -1.53 18.34 -7.06
C VAL A 37 -2.01 18.47 -5.60
N GLY A 38 -1.08 18.43 -4.65
CA GLY A 38 -1.39 18.58 -3.22
C GLY A 38 -2.10 17.36 -2.61
N LYS A 39 -2.03 16.20 -3.28
CA LYS A 39 -2.58 14.93 -2.80
C LYS A 39 -1.46 14.01 -2.35
N SER A 40 -1.71 13.23 -1.30
CA SER A 40 -0.77 12.23 -0.80
C SER A 40 -1.05 10.88 -1.43
N VAL A 41 0.01 10.20 -1.86
CA VAL A 41 -0.02 8.78 -2.25
C VAL A 41 0.88 8.04 -1.28
N TYR A 42 0.35 6.97 -0.71
CA TYR A 42 1.10 6.12 0.18
C TYR A 42 1.44 4.82 -0.54
N VAL A 43 2.69 4.38 -0.42
CA VAL A 43 3.20 3.20 -1.11
C VAL A 43 3.88 2.30 -0.09
N ILE A 44 3.62 1.01 -0.18
CA ILE A 44 4.33 -0.03 0.56
C ILE A 44 4.85 -1.08 -0.41
N VAL A 45 6.10 -1.48 -0.22
CA VAL A 45 6.76 -2.54 -0.99
C VAL A 45 6.85 -3.76 -0.10
N GLY A 46 6.36 -4.89 -0.61
CA GLY A 46 6.40 -6.15 0.11
C GLY A 46 7.65 -6.97 -0.13
N ASN A 47 7.67 -8.14 0.51
CA ASN A 47 8.73 -9.11 0.29
C ASN A 47 8.61 -9.75 -1.10
N PRO A 48 9.74 -10.08 -1.74
CA PRO A 48 9.73 -10.82 -3.00
C PRO A 48 8.98 -12.15 -2.90
N LEU A 49 8.14 -12.43 -3.88
CA LEU A 49 7.40 -13.68 -4.02
C LEU A 49 8.10 -14.59 -5.03
N PHE A 50 8.50 -15.76 -4.56
CA PHE A 50 8.97 -16.84 -5.41
C PHE A 50 7.76 -17.65 -5.90
N ILE A 51 7.68 -17.82 -7.22
CA ILE A 51 6.55 -18.44 -7.92
C ILE A 51 7.00 -19.52 -8.92
N ASP A 52 8.25 -19.95 -8.80
CA ASP A 52 8.86 -20.96 -9.66
C ASP A 52 8.11 -22.29 -9.63
N ASP A 53 7.68 -22.71 -8.46
CA ASP A 53 6.84 -23.90 -8.27
C ASP A 53 5.57 -23.86 -9.14
N LEU A 54 4.84 -22.74 -9.12
CA LEU A 54 3.58 -22.59 -9.84
C LEU A 54 3.80 -22.31 -11.33
N LEU A 55 4.74 -21.44 -11.67
CA LEU A 55 5.00 -21.03 -13.04
C LEU A 55 5.62 -22.16 -13.86
N MET A 56 6.54 -22.94 -13.27
CA MET A 56 7.10 -24.13 -13.91
C MET A 56 6.02 -25.19 -14.10
N GLY A 57 5.14 -25.40 -13.10
CA GLY A 57 4.00 -26.30 -13.22
C GLY A 57 3.07 -25.89 -14.37
N PHE A 58 2.72 -24.61 -14.43
CA PHE A 58 1.84 -24.08 -15.48
C PHE A 58 2.47 -24.20 -16.86
N ASN A 59 3.74 -23.85 -17.02
CA ASN A 59 4.48 -23.99 -18.28
C ASN A 59 4.59 -25.45 -18.72
N LYS A 60 4.79 -26.40 -17.78
CA LYS A 60 4.77 -27.83 -18.09
C LYS A 60 3.39 -28.27 -18.58
N CYS A 61 2.31 -27.79 -17.95
CA CYS A 61 0.94 -28.08 -18.36
C CYS A 61 0.66 -27.61 -19.80
N LEU A 62 1.08 -26.40 -20.15
CA LEU A 62 0.91 -25.83 -21.50
C LEU A 62 1.72 -26.54 -22.59
N LYS A 63 2.77 -27.28 -22.23
CA LYS A 63 3.64 -27.99 -23.17
C LYS A 63 3.24 -29.45 -23.40
N GLN A 64 2.21 -29.94 -22.71
CA GLN A 64 1.69 -31.27 -22.94
C GLN A 64 0.84 -31.26 -24.20
N ASP A 65 1.19 -32.11 -25.17
CA ASP A 65 0.40 -32.28 -26.39
C ASP A 65 -1.05 -32.64 -26.00
N MET A 66 -2.01 -31.92 -26.60
CA MET A 66 -3.47 -32.05 -26.39
C MET A 66 -4.08 -31.29 -25.19
N ILE A 67 -3.31 -30.50 -24.44
CA ILE A 67 -3.85 -29.70 -23.33
C ILE A 67 -3.93 -28.23 -23.74
N ASP A 68 -5.15 -27.68 -23.84
CA ASP A 68 -5.33 -26.24 -24.04
C ASP A 68 -5.08 -25.45 -22.74
N SER A 69 -4.92 -24.14 -22.85
CA SER A 69 -4.70 -23.27 -21.67
C SER A 69 -5.88 -23.24 -20.69
N ASN A 70 -7.07 -23.68 -21.12
CA ASN A 70 -8.29 -23.69 -20.33
C ASN A 70 -8.50 -25.02 -19.59
N HIS A 71 -7.62 -25.99 -19.80
CA HIS A 71 -7.71 -27.29 -19.13
C HIS A 71 -7.72 -27.11 -17.60
N PRO A 72 -8.56 -27.84 -16.85
CA PRO A 72 -8.76 -27.61 -15.42
C PRO A 72 -7.46 -27.62 -14.59
N ILE A 73 -6.49 -28.43 -14.99
CA ILE A 73 -5.17 -28.52 -14.33
C ILE A 73 -4.38 -27.22 -14.52
N CYS A 74 -4.29 -26.71 -15.75
CA CYS A 74 -3.56 -25.48 -16.03
C CYS A 74 -4.26 -24.28 -15.36
N MET A 75 -5.59 -24.25 -15.41
CA MET A 75 -6.39 -23.22 -14.73
C MET A 75 -6.23 -23.26 -13.20
N GLY A 76 -6.14 -24.43 -12.58
CA GLY A 76 -5.87 -24.56 -11.15
C GLY A 76 -4.52 -23.97 -10.75
N LEU A 77 -3.48 -24.19 -11.56
CA LEU A 77 -2.15 -23.61 -11.33
C LEU A 77 -2.14 -22.09 -11.51
N TYR A 78 -2.81 -21.59 -12.55
CA TYR A 78 -2.99 -20.16 -12.74
C TYR A 78 -3.77 -19.51 -11.60
N GLN A 79 -4.86 -20.15 -11.15
CA GLN A 79 -5.64 -19.69 -10.01
C GLN A 79 -4.80 -19.65 -8.72
N ALA A 80 -3.99 -20.68 -8.46
CA ALA A 80 -3.08 -20.71 -7.31
C ALA A 80 -2.07 -19.56 -7.36
N LEU A 81 -1.55 -19.23 -8.55
CA LEU A 81 -0.66 -18.08 -8.75
C LEU A 81 -1.37 -16.76 -8.43
N CYS A 82 -2.56 -16.55 -9.00
CA CYS A 82 -3.39 -15.37 -8.73
C CYS A 82 -3.73 -15.24 -7.24
N LEU A 83 -4.06 -16.35 -6.57
CA LEU A 83 -4.35 -16.36 -5.14
C LEU A 83 -3.12 -15.95 -4.32
N ARG A 84 -1.94 -16.51 -4.61
CA ARG A 84 -0.70 -16.17 -3.90
C ARG A 84 -0.36 -14.68 -3.99
N ILE A 85 -0.44 -14.11 -5.20
CA ILE A 85 -0.25 -12.68 -5.43
C ILE A 85 -1.34 -11.87 -4.69
N GLY A 86 -2.60 -12.27 -4.83
CA GLY A 86 -3.73 -11.59 -4.19
C GLY A 86 -3.69 -11.62 -2.66
N TYR A 87 -3.13 -12.66 -2.04
CA TYR A 87 -2.87 -12.70 -0.60
C TYR A 87 -1.81 -11.69 -0.20
N ALA A 88 -0.68 -11.63 -0.91
CA ALA A 88 0.38 -10.66 -0.65
C ALA A 88 -0.14 -9.21 -0.75
N MET A 89 -0.91 -8.90 -1.78
CA MET A 89 -1.51 -7.57 -1.97
C MET A 89 -2.48 -7.19 -0.83
N ARG A 90 -3.30 -8.13 -0.34
CA ARG A 90 -4.20 -7.90 0.80
C ARG A 90 -3.42 -7.66 2.09
N LEU A 91 -2.34 -8.39 2.32
CA LEU A 91 -1.46 -8.17 3.47
C LEU A 91 -0.80 -6.79 3.42
N LEU A 92 -0.29 -6.38 2.25
CA LEU A 92 0.28 -5.05 2.07
C LEU A 92 -0.73 -3.94 2.33
N ARG A 93 -1.97 -4.09 1.83
CA ARG A 93 -3.06 -3.16 2.13
C ARG A 93 -3.31 -3.03 3.63
N ALA A 94 -3.41 -4.17 4.33
CA ALA A 94 -3.63 -4.17 5.78
C ALA A 94 -2.46 -3.51 6.54
N GLN A 95 -1.22 -3.83 6.16
CA GLN A 95 -0.01 -3.23 6.74
C GLN A 95 0.04 -1.72 6.52
N LEU A 96 -0.25 -1.25 5.30
CA LEU A 96 -0.26 0.17 5.00
C LEU A 96 -1.26 0.91 5.88
N ARG A 97 -2.49 0.39 6.01
CA ARG A 97 -3.53 1.00 6.85
C ARG A 97 -3.14 1.06 8.32
N ILE A 98 -2.50 0.02 8.85
CA ILE A 98 -1.98 0.02 10.22
C ILE A 98 -0.93 1.12 10.39
N GLN A 99 0.02 1.24 9.44
CA GLN A 99 1.06 2.27 9.48
C GLN A 99 0.47 3.69 9.41
N LEU A 100 -0.53 3.92 8.55
CA LEU A 100 -1.21 5.20 8.44
C LEU A 100 -1.93 5.58 9.74
N ASN A 101 -2.69 4.66 10.33
CA ASN A 101 -3.39 4.91 11.59
C ASN A 101 -2.42 5.20 12.75
N GLN A 102 -1.28 4.50 12.79
CA GLN A 102 -0.22 4.76 13.78
C GLN A 102 0.39 6.15 13.59
N ASN A 103 0.64 6.56 12.35
CA ASN A 103 1.17 7.88 12.04
C ASN A 103 0.18 8.99 12.40
N GLU A 104 -1.11 8.82 12.13
CA GLU A 104 -2.15 9.78 12.52
C GLU A 104 -2.23 9.93 14.05
N THR A 105 -2.19 8.81 14.76
CA THR A 105 -2.19 8.79 16.24
C THR A 105 -0.94 9.49 16.80
N ARG A 106 0.23 9.23 16.21
CA ARG A 106 1.48 9.86 16.63
C ARG A 106 1.46 11.37 16.39
N ASN A 107 0.95 11.81 15.24
CA ASN A 107 0.84 13.22 14.90
C ASN A 107 -0.17 13.95 15.79
N SER A 108 -1.29 13.32 16.15
CA SER A 108 -2.26 13.92 17.08
C SER A 108 -1.69 14.09 18.49
N MET A 109 -0.90 13.11 18.97
CA MET A 109 -0.21 13.21 20.26
C MET A 109 0.86 14.32 20.27
N GLN A 110 1.67 14.43 19.22
CA GLN A 110 2.69 15.48 19.12
C GLN A 110 2.04 16.88 19.05
N ASN A 111 0.96 17.04 18.30
CA ASN A 111 0.24 18.31 18.24
C ASN A 111 -0.42 18.66 19.59
N SER A 112 -0.93 17.68 20.32
CA SER A 112 -1.48 17.90 21.66
C SER A 112 -0.40 18.30 22.67
N GLN A 113 0.80 17.71 22.59
CA GLN A 113 1.94 18.06 23.45
C GLN A 113 2.45 19.48 23.16
N LEU A 114 2.61 19.84 21.89
CA LEU A 114 2.96 21.22 21.52
C LEU A 114 1.94 22.23 22.06
N PHE A 115 0.65 21.91 21.98
CA PHE A 115 -0.40 22.78 22.50
C PHE A 115 -0.34 22.92 24.03
N THR A 116 -0.08 21.83 24.78
CA THR A 116 0.08 21.92 26.23
C THR A 116 1.29 22.74 26.63
N ASP A 117 2.42 22.54 25.95
CA ASP A 117 3.67 23.25 26.24
C ASP A 117 3.53 24.76 25.94
N GLU A 118 2.82 25.14 24.87
CA GLU A 118 2.52 26.55 24.56
C GLU A 118 1.57 27.21 25.57
N VAL A 119 0.62 26.45 26.14
CA VAL A 119 -0.30 26.96 27.17
C VAL A 119 0.44 27.12 28.49
N GLU A 120 1.28 26.17 28.89
CA GLU A 120 2.10 26.26 30.10
C GLU A 120 3.10 27.43 30.03
N ALA A 121 3.79 27.61 28.91
CA ALA A 121 4.72 28.74 28.72
C ALA A 121 4.02 30.11 28.88
N LYS A 122 2.79 30.27 28.36
CA LYS A 122 2.00 31.50 28.52
C LYS A 122 1.47 31.70 29.94
N TYR A 123 1.26 30.62 30.68
CA TYR A 123 0.80 30.67 32.07
C TYR A 123 1.93 31.07 33.03
N GLU A 124 3.18 30.66 32.74
CA GLU A 124 4.35 31.08 33.51
C GLU A 124 4.72 32.55 33.29
N ASP A 125 4.61 33.05 32.05
CA ASP A 125 4.84 34.46 31.72
C ASP A 125 3.80 35.42 32.35
N SER A 126 2.56 34.95 32.59
CA SER A 126 1.51 35.77 33.19
C SER A 126 1.55 35.80 34.73
N ASN A 127 2.17 34.81 35.38
CA ASN A 127 2.28 34.76 36.84
C ASN A 127 3.48 35.56 37.41
N THR A 128 4.43 35.99 36.58
CA THR A 128 5.60 36.79 37.01
C THR A 128 5.33 38.31 37.08
N THR A 129 4.14 38.78 36.69
CA THR A 129 3.83 40.23 36.62
C THR A 129 3.14 40.81 37.88
N TYR A 130 2.83 39.99 38.90
CA TYR A 130 2.23 40.47 40.16
C TYR A 130 3.22 40.43 41.34
N HIS A 131 4.30 41.21 41.26
CA HIS A 131 5.04 41.61 42.45
C HIS A 131 4.66 43.05 42.84
N TYR A 132 3.87 43.11 43.92
CA TYR A 132 3.48 44.25 44.75
C TYR A 132 4.41 45.48 44.64
N ALA A 133 3.91 46.55 44.01
CA ALA A 133 4.30 47.90 44.38
C ALA A 133 3.62 48.22 45.72
N SER A 134 4.39 48.19 46.80
CA SER A 134 4.04 48.73 48.12
C SER A 134 4.92 49.93 48.41
#